data_AF-A0A850NU10-F1
#
_entry.id   AF-A0A850NU10-F1
#
_cell.length_a   1.000
_cell.length_b   1.000
_cell.length_c   1.000
_cell.angle_alpha   90.00
_cell.angle_beta   90.00
_cell.angle_gamma   90.00
#
_symmetry.space_group_name_H-M   'P 1'
#
loop_
_entity.id
_entity.type
_entity.pdbx_description
1 polymer ?
#
loop_
_entity_poly.entity_id
_entity_poly.type
_entity_poly.pdbx_seq_one_letter_code
_entity_poly.pdbx_strand_id
1 'polypeptide(L)'
;TYAAACRAARMAPAGDAAAARRFFETWFAAYRVDGETQFTGYYEPVVAGSMTPTARFRTPVYGLPRDLVTQVVTDADGKQSLRRGRRVDGDLVPYYTRAEIDRGALGAQVPLLYVADAADLFFLQIQGSGRVSLPDGSEVRLAYAGRNGQPYVALGKLLVERGELASSDVSMQSIRGWMTAHPDLATGLMEQNPNYVFFRIQPPAAAGEMSGAPGTLGVGLQPLRS
;
A
#
# COMPACT_ATOMS: atom_id res chain seq x y z
N THR A 1 -11.87 -20.45 18.69
CA THR A 1 -10.50 -20.34 18.12
C THR A 1 -10.44 -21.12 16.82
N TYR A 2 -9.62 -20.72 15.83
CA TYR A 2 -9.60 -21.37 14.49
C TYR A 2 -8.65 -22.58 14.38
N ALA A 3 -7.91 -22.92 15.44
CA ALA A 3 -6.82 -23.90 15.37
C ALA A 3 -7.25 -25.31 14.92
N ALA A 4 -8.44 -25.78 15.34
CA ALA A 4 -8.95 -27.08 14.93
C ALA A 4 -9.33 -27.11 13.44
N ALA A 5 -10.03 -26.08 12.97
CA ALA A 5 -10.35 -25.92 11.55
C ALA A 5 -9.09 -25.81 10.68
N CYS A 6 -8.06 -25.07 11.11
CA CYS A 6 -6.78 -24.99 10.40
C CYS A 6 -6.08 -26.36 10.30
N ARG A 7 -6.14 -27.20 11.34
CA ARG A 7 -5.58 -28.57 11.28
C ARG A 7 -6.36 -29.44 10.30
N ALA A 8 -7.69 -29.38 10.32
CA ALA A 8 -8.53 -30.12 9.39
C ALA A 8 -8.33 -29.67 7.93
N ALA A 9 -8.15 -28.37 7.69
CA ALA A 9 -7.86 -27.83 6.36
C ALA A 9 -6.60 -28.46 5.75
N ARG A 10 -5.54 -28.67 6.56
CA ARG A 10 -4.29 -29.31 6.10
C ARG A 10 -4.44 -30.78 5.73
N MET A 11 -5.50 -31.45 6.20
CA MET A 11 -5.79 -32.84 5.85
C MET A 11 -6.65 -32.97 4.59
N ALA A 12 -7.24 -31.89 4.10
CA ALA A 12 -8.02 -31.90 2.87
C ALA A 12 -7.08 -32.07 1.65
N PRO A 13 -7.35 -33.01 0.73
CA PRO A 13 -6.54 -33.16 -0.48
C PRO A 13 -6.53 -31.89 -1.33
N ALA A 14 -5.35 -31.42 -1.70
CA ALA A 14 -5.20 -30.29 -2.61
C ALA A 14 -5.81 -30.63 -3.98
N GLY A 15 -6.54 -29.69 -4.58
CA GLY A 15 -7.19 -29.88 -5.89
C GLY A 15 -8.52 -30.62 -5.86
N ASP A 16 -8.98 -31.13 -4.71
CA ASP A 16 -10.30 -31.76 -4.57
C ASP A 16 -11.36 -30.73 -4.10
N ALA A 17 -12.14 -30.24 -5.05
CA ALA A 17 -13.21 -29.28 -4.79
C ALA A 17 -14.32 -29.85 -3.88
N ALA A 18 -14.61 -31.15 -3.96
CA ALA A 18 -15.63 -31.77 -3.13
C ALA A 18 -15.15 -31.92 -1.68
N ALA A 19 -13.88 -32.28 -1.47
CA ALA A 19 -13.28 -32.27 -0.14
C ALA A 19 -13.22 -30.86 0.47
N ALA A 20 -12.84 -29.85 -0.33
CA ALA A 20 -12.83 -28.46 0.12
C ALA A 20 -14.24 -27.97 0.53
N ARG A 21 -15.28 -28.29 -0.26
CA ARG A 21 -16.67 -27.99 0.08
C ARG A 21 -17.09 -28.62 1.41
N ARG A 22 -16.87 -29.94 1.56
CA ARG A 22 -17.20 -30.66 2.81
C ARG A 22 -16.49 -30.07 4.01
N PHE A 23 -15.23 -29.63 3.85
CA PHE A 23 -14.49 -28.95 4.91
C PHE A 23 -15.22 -27.68 5.37
N PHE A 24 -15.59 -26.78 4.46
CA PHE A 24 -16.29 -25.54 4.83
C PHE A 24 -17.66 -25.82 5.46
N GLU A 25 -18.44 -26.76 4.92
CA GLU A 25 -19.75 -27.16 5.44
C GLU A 25 -19.69 -27.82 6.83
N THR A 26 -18.57 -28.50 7.16
CA THR A 26 -18.39 -29.17 8.45
C THR A 26 -17.89 -28.21 9.54
N TRP A 27 -16.96 -27.31 9.18
CA TRP A 27 -16.20 -26.52 10.16
C TRP A 27 -16.71 -25.09 10.36
N PHE A 28 -17.60 -24.59 9.49
CA PHE A 28 -18.09 -23.21 9.53
C PHE A 28 -19.61 -23.14 9.35
N ALA A 29 -20.22 -22.13 9.97
CA ALA A 29 -21.60 -21.74 9.71
C ALA A 29 -21.62 -20.48 8.84
N ALA A 30 -22.48 -20.45 7.82
CA ALA A 30 -22.64 -19.28 6.96
C ALA A 30 -23.59 -18.26 7.59
N TYR A 31 -23.13 -17.01 7.71
CA TYR A 31 -23.95 -15.89 8.17
C TYR A 31 -24.12 -14.90 7.02
N ARG A 32 -25.38 -14.55 6.71
CA ARG A 32 -25.69 -13.55 5.70
C ARG A 32 -25.45 -12.15 6.27
N VAL A 33 -24.76 -11.32 5.51
CA VAL A 33 -24.61 -9.88 5.78
C VAL A 33 -25.58 -9.16 4.84
N ASP A 34 -26.54 -8.43 5.40
CA ASP A 34 -27.56 -7.70 4.65
C ASP A 34 -27.12 -6.24 4.39
N GLY A 35 -27.50 -5.69 3.23
CA GLY A 35 -27.21 -4.30 2.83
C GLY A 35 -26.59 -4.19 1.44
N GLU A 36 -26.59 -2.97 0.88
CA GLU A 36 -25.85 -2.69 -0.35
C GLU A 36 -24.34 -2.89 -0.11
N THR A 37 -23.71 -3.70 -0.96
CA THR A 37 -22.29 -4.04 -0.85
C THR A 37 -21.55 -3.53 -2.08
N GLN A 38 -20.44 -2.83 -1.85
CA GLN A 38 -19.52 -2.43 -2.90
C GLN A 38 -18.32 -3.38 -2.93
N PHE A 39 -18.10 -4.02 -4.08
CA PHE A 39 -16.87 -4.77 -4.35
C PHE A 39 -15.88 -3.86 -5.07
N THR A 40 -14.66 -3.84 -4.57
CA THR A 40 -13.53 -3.16 -5.21
C THR A 40 -12.40 -4.15 -5.46
N GLY A 41 -11.47 -3.80 -6.35
CA GLY A 41 -10.34 -4.65 -6.71
C GLY A 41 -9.02 -4.11 -6.18
N TYR A 42 -8.15 -5.02 -5.77
CA TYR A 42 -6.77 -4.77 -5.37
C TYR A 42 -5.82 -5.59 -6.25
N TYR A 43 -4.59 -5.11 -6.47
CA TYR A 43 -3.54 -5.89 -7.12
C TYR A 43 -2.15 -5.51 -6.62
N GLU A 44 -1.18 -6.40 -6.83
CA GLU A 44 0.25 -6.12 -6.59
C GLU A 44 0.88 -5.60 -7.90
N PRO A 45 1.09 -4.27 -8.07
CA PRO A 45 1.65 -3.69 -9.29
C PRO A 45 3.10 -4.11 -9.50
N VAL A 46 3.51 -4.17 -10.77
CA VAL A 46 4.91 -4.32 -11.18
C VAL A 46 5.36 -3.01 -11.80
N VAL A 47 6.44 -2.42 -11.30
CA VAL A 47 7.01 -1.16 -11.79
C VAL A 47 8.49 -1.33 -12.12
N ALA A 48 9.02 -0.54 -13.04
CA ALA A 48 10.44 -0.56 -13.36
C ALA A 48 11.24 0.27 -12.34
N GLY A 49 12.37 -0.26 -11.87
CA GLY A 49 13.23 0.45 -10.93
C GLY A 49 14.70 0.03 -10.97
N SER A 50 15.48 0.61 -10.07
CA SER A 50 16.91 0.36 -9.90
C SER A 50 17.31 0.52 -8.44
N MET A 51 18.28 -0.28 -7.98
CA MET A 51 18.85 -0.15 -6.63
C MET A 51 19.66 1.15 -6.45
N THR A 52 20.13 1.73 -7.55
CA THR A 52 20.89 2.99 -7.57
C THR A 52 20.19 4.03 -8.45
N PRO A 53 20.34 5.33 -8.16
CA PRO A 53 19.73 6.37 -8.97
C PRO A 53 20.42 6.43 -10.34
N THR A 54 19.63 6.63 -11.39
CA THR A 54 20.14 6.81 -12.76
C THR A 54 19.39 7.94 -13.46
N ALA A 55 19.77 8.25 -14.70
CA ALA A 55 19.03 9.22 -15.50
C ALA A 55 17.54 8.82 -15.71
N ARG A 56 17.24 7.51 -15.71
CA ARG A 56 15.87 6.97 -15.85
C ARG A 56 15.16 6.77 -14.52
N PHE A 57 15.87 6.27 -13.51
CA PHE A 57 15.31 5.93 -12.20
C PHE A 57 15.70 7.00 -11.17
N ARG A 58 14.84 7.99 -11.00
CA ARG A 58 15.11 9.18 -10.16
C ARG A 58 14.20 9.28 -8.95
N THR A 59 13.05 8.63 -8.96
CA THR A 59 12.05 8.76 -7.89
C THR A 59 12.41 7.82 -6.75
N PRO A 60 12.80 8.33 -5.57
CA PRO A 60 13.25 7.51 -4.45
C PRO A 60 12.06 6.81 -3.76
N VAL A 61 12.23 5.52 -3.46
CA VAL A 61 11.31 4.75 -2.62
C VAL A 61 11.89 4.65 -1.23
N TYR A 62 11.22 5.22 -0.24
CA TYR A 62 11.75 5.31 1.12
C TYR A 62 11.28 4.18 2.04
N GLY A 63 12.20 3.75 2.90
CA GLY A 63 11.91 2.94 4.07
C GLY A 63 11.20 3.72 5.17
N LEU A 64 10.73 3.04 6.21
CA LEU A 64 10.17 3.72 7.39
C LEU A 64 11.26 4.59 8.06
N PRO A 65 11.08 5.92 8.16
CA PRO A 65 12.07 6.79 8.78
C PRO A 65 12.26 6.48 10.27
N ARG A 66 13.48 6.60 10.78
CA ARG A 66 13.80 6.32 12.20
C ARG A 66 13.23 7.34 13.16
N ASP A 67 13.01 8.57 12.69
CA ASP A 67 12.45 9.68 13.46
C ASP A 67 10.91 9.73 13.40
N LEU A 68 10.26 8.84 12.64
CA LEU A 68 8.81 8.68 12.64
C LEU A 68 8.38 7.97 13.93
N VAL A 69 7.75 8.73 14.82
CA VAL A 69 7.25 8.26 16.11
C VAL A 69 5.75 8.00 16.03
N THR A 70 5.30 6.91 16.63
CA THR A 70 3.88 6.66 16.92
C THR A 70 3.65 6.74 18.42
N GLN A 71 2.71 7.56 18.86
CA GLN A 71 2.35 7.74 20.26
C GLN A 71 0.85 7.51 20.47
N VAL A 72 0.49 6.83 21.55
CA VAL A 72 -0.90 6.78 22.02
C VAL A 72 -1.22 8.11 22.69
N VAL A 73 -2.25 8.80 22.20
CA VAL A 73 -2.76 10.05 22.75
C VAL A 73 -4.15 9.81 23.28
N THR A 74 -4.40 10.24 24.51
CA THR A 74 -5.71 10.19 25.15
C THR A 74 -6.34 11.58 25.08
N ASP A 75 -7.54 11.69 24.54
CA ASP A 75 -8.29 12.96 24.56
C ASP A 75 -8.90 13.24 25.93
N ALA A 76 -9.57 14.40 26.06
CA ALA A 76 -10.20 14.83 27.31
C ALA A 76 -11.30 13.86 27.79
N ASP A 77 -11.89 13.09 26.88
CA ASP A 77 -12.94 12.12 27.16
C ASP A 77 -12.38 10.73 27.52
N GLY A 78 -11.05 10.59 27.62
CA GLY A 78 -10.38 9.33 27.94
C GLY A 78 -10.22 8.39 26.75
N LYS A 79 -10.57 8.81 25.53
CA LYS A 79 -10.47 7.98 24.34
C LYS A 79 -9.04 8.01 23.78
N GLN A 80 -8.50 6.81 23.59
CA GLN A 80 -7.16 6.64 23.06
C GLN A 80 -7.16 6.61 21.53
N SER A 81 -6.18 7.28 20.93
CA SER A 81 -5.92 7.29 19.50
C SER A 81 -4.42 7.22 19.22
N LEU A 82 -4.05 6.73 18.04
CA LEU A 82 -2.65 6.71 17.60
C LEU A 82 -2.32 7.99 16.82
N ARG A 83 -1.36 8.77 17.32
CA ARG A 83 -0.80 9.91 16.61
C ARG A 83 0.58 9.56 16.07
N ARG A 84 0.83 9.89 14.80
CA ARG A 84 2.16 9.76 14.18
C ARG A 84 2.77 11.15 13.96
N GLY A 85 4.07 11.26 14.15
CA GLY A 85 4.77 12.53 14.11
C GLY A 85 6.28 12.38 14.16
N ARG A 86 6.97 13.51 14.26
CA ARG A 86 8.41 13.59 14.56
C ARG A 86 8.61 14.43 15.81
N ARG A 87 9.76 14.28 16.47
CA ARG A 87 10.11 15.13 17.62
C ARG A 87 10.88 16.36 17.16
N VAL A 88 10.42 17.54 17.56
CA VAL A 88 11.11 18.82 17.37
C VAL A 88 11.11 19.50 18.73
N ASP A 89 12.30 19.80 19.26
CA ASP A 89 12.48 20.42 20.58
C ASP A 89 11.76 19.67 21.73
N GLY A 90 11.61 18.35 21.60
CA GLY A 90 10.93 17.48 22.57
C GLY A 90 9.45 17.21 22.25
N ASP A 91 8.81 18.10 21.49
CA ASP A 91 7.39 18.03 21.16
C ASP A 91 7.11 17.13 19.96
N LEU A 92 5.97 16.43 20.01
CA LEU A 92 5.48 15.62 18.89
C LEU A 92 4.71 16.50 17.90
N VAL A 93 5.34 16.82 16.78
CA VAL A 93 4.72 17.54 15.67
C VAL A 93 4.29 16.58 14.55
N PRO A 94 3.28 16.92 13.72
CA PRO A 94 2.89 16.10 12.57
C PRO A 94 4.09 15.75 11.69
N TYR A 95 4.15 14.54 11.15
CA TYR A 95 5.25 14.13 10.27
C TYR A 95 5.15 14.84 8.91
N TYR A 96 6.22 14.81 8.13
CA TYR A 96 6.25 15.45 6.81
C TYR A 96 5.12 14.97 5.89
N THR A 97 4.50 15.91 5.19
CA THR A 97 3.55 15.69 4.11
C THR A 97 4.26 15.12 2.88
N ARG A 98 3.49 14.53 1.96
CA ARG A 98 3.99 14.11 0.65
C ARG A 98 4.80 15.20 -0.05
N ALA A 99 4.25 16.41 -0.14
CA ALA A 99 4.91 17.54 -0.79
C ALA A 99 6.25 17.91 -0.15
N GLU A 100 6.35 17.85 1.17
CA GLU A 100 7.63 18.08 1.87
C GLU A 100 8.63 16.95 1.60
N ILE A 101 8.18 15.69 1.59
CA ILE A 101 9.01 14.52 1.31
C ILE A 101 9.53 14.54 -0.14
N ASP A 102 8.66 14.83 -1.11
CA ASP A 102 8.99 14.93 -2.53
C ASP A 102 10.02 16.05 -2.80
N ARG A 103 10.02 17.09 -1.94
CA ARG A 103 10.99 18.20 -1.96
C ARG A 103 12.22 17.97 -1.07
N GLY A 104 12.40 16.78 -0.53
CA GLY A 104 13.63 16.37 0.15
C GLY A 104 13.64 16.52 1.67
N ALA A 105 12.48 16.64 2.34
CA ALA A 105 12.42 16.79 3.79
C ALA A 105 13.03 15.60 4.59
N LEU A 106 13.20 14.43 3.96
CA LEU A 106 13.86 13.26 4.57
C LEU A 106 15.39 13.36 4.58
N GLY A 107 15.97 14.39 3.95
CA GLY A 107 17.40 14.72 4.03
C GLY A 107 18.30 13.53 3.68
N ALA A 108 19.13 13.10 4.65
CA ALA A 108 20.12 12.04 4.48
C ALA A 108 19.54 10.61 4.50
N GLN A 109 18.22 10.44 4.53
CA GLN A 109 17.62 9.12 4.50
C GLN A 109 17.93 8.41 3.18
N VAL A 110 18.55 7.23 3.28
CA VAL A 110 18.89 6.40 2.12
C VAL A 110 17.61 5.75 1.57
N PRO A 111 17.27 5.96 0.27
CA PRO A 111 16.18 5.24 -0.38
C PRO A 111 16.46 3.73 -0.42
N LEU A 112 15.40 2.92 -0.41
CA LEU A 112 15.48 1.48 -0.62
C LEU A 112 15.87 1.14 -2.06
N LEU A 113 15.31 1.88 -3.01
CA LEU A 113 15.53 1.80 -4.45
C LEU A 113 14.92 3.04 -5.12
N TYR A 114 15.01 3.12 -6.44
CA TYR A 114 14.47 4.21 -7.25
C TYR A 114 13.55 3.65 -8.33
N VAL A 115 12.42 4.29 -8.57
CA VAL A 115 11.52 3.98 -9.69
C VAL A 115 11.60 5.07 -10.77
N ALA A 116 11.11 4.76 -11.96
CA ALA A 116 11.19 5.66 -13.10
C ALA A 116 10.20 6.83 -13.02
N ASP A 117 9.01 6.56 -12.47
CA ASP A 117 7.87 7.45 -12.56
C ASP A 117 7.26 7.71 -11.16
N ALA A 118 6.95 8.98 -10.87
CA ALA A 118 6.39 9.38 -9.58
C ALA A 118 4.92 8.97 -9.40
N ALA A 119 4.14 8.91 -10.49
CA ALA A 119 2.79 8.35 -10.47
C ALA A 119 2.83 6.85 -10.20
N ASP A 120 3.79 6.10 -10.76
CA ASP A 120 4.00 4.69 -10.42
C ASP A 120 4.25 4.50 -8.91
N LEU A 121 5.12 5.31 -8.31
CA LEU A 121 5.31 5.29 -6.85
C LEU A 121 4.02 5.64 -6.12
N PHE A 122 3.27 6.65 -6.58
CA PHE A 122 2.02 7.06 -5.95
C PHE A 122 0.97 5.93 -5.95
N PHE A 123 0.78 5.26 -7.09
CA PHE A 123 -0.15 4.13 -7.17
C PHE A 123 0.36 2.93 -6.39
N LEU A 124 1.66 2.66 -6.39
CA LEU A 124 2.28 1.66 -5.53
C LEU A 124 1.97 1.92 -4.04
N GLN A 125 2.00 3.18 -3.61
CA GLN A 125 1.65 3.59 -2.24
C GLN A 125 0.17 3.44 -1.92
N ILE A 126 -0.73 3.68 -2.88
CA ILE A 126 -2.16 3.40 -2.72
C ILE A 126 -2.39 1.90 -2.53
N GLN A 127 -1.70 1.06 -3.30
CA GLN A 127 -1.79 -0.40 -3.14
C GLN A 127 -1.06 -0.87 -1.87
N GLY A 128 -0.05 -0.16 -1.39
CA GLY A 128 0.69 -0.53 -0.18
C GLY A 128 1.61 -1.75 -0.33
N SER A 129 1.65 -2.38 -1.51
CA SER A 129 2.65 -3.39 -1.88
C SER A 129 2.86 -3.39 -3.39
N GLY A 130 3.96 -3.99 -3.85
CA GLY A 130 4.23 -4.17 -5.27
C GLY A 130 5.59 -4.83 -5.52
N ARG A 131 5.88 -5.08 -6.78
CA ARG A 131 7.17 -5.62 -7.25
C ARG A 131 7.88 -4.59 -8.11
N VAL A 132 9.19 -4.55 -8.00
CA VAL A 132 10.07 -3.69 -8.78
C VAL A 132 10.94 -4.58 -9.66
N SER A 133 10.75 -4.51 -10.97
CA SER A 133 11.61 -5.21 -11.93
C SER A 133 12.89 -4.40 -12.14
N LEU A 134 14.03 -5.04 -11.89
CA LEU A 134 15.35 -4.45 -12.03
C LEU A 134 15.94 -4.69 -13.44
N PRO A 135 16.95 -3.91 -13.88
CA PRO A 135 17.53 -4.04 -15.22
C PRO A 135 18.24 -5.38 -15.48
N ASP A 136 18.66 -6.07 -14.41
CA ASP A 136 19.29 -7.40 -14.49
C ASP A 136 18.29 -8.56 -14.58
N GLY A 137 16.98 -8.25 -14.62
CA GLY A 137 15.89 -9.23 -14.69
C GLY A 137 15.44 -9.78 -13.33
N SER A 138 16.10 -9.39 -12.23
CA SER A 138 15.64 -9.73 -10.89
C SER A 138 14.46 -8.85 -10.45
N GLU A 139 13.73 -9.30 -9.43
CA GLU A 139 12.60 -8.54 -8.85
C GLU A 139 12.83 -8.29 -7.36
N VAL A 140 12.48 -7.07 -6.92
CA VAL A 140 12.43 -6.68 -5.52
C VAL A 140 10.97 -6.49 -5.12
N ARG A 141 10.50 -7.21 -4.10
CA ARG A 141 9.17 -6.99 -3.54
C ARG A 141 9.21 -5.92 -2.46
N LEU A 142 8.26 -5.00 -2.54
CA LEU A 142 8.01 -3.97 -1.55
C LEU A 142 6.74 -4.30 -0.78
N ALA A 143 6.84 -4.32 0.55
CA ALA A 143 5.70 -4.46 1.45
C ALA A 143 5.52 -3.19 2.28
N TYR A 144 4.29 -2.91 2.68
CA TYR A 144 3.96 -1.81 3.59
C TYR A 144 4.80 -1.89 4.87
N ALA A 145 5.43 -0.78 5.25
CA ALA A 145 6.14 -0.63 6.52
C ALA A 145 5.50 0.41 7.44
N GLY A 146 4.77 1.37 6.88
CA GLY A 146 4.10 2.41 7.66
C GLY A 146 3.65 3.58 6.79
N ARG A 147 3.10 4.61 7.44
CA ARG A 147 2.70 5.85 6.79
C ARG A 147 3.00 7.04 7.69
N ASN A 148 3.14 8.23 7.09
CA ASN A 148 3.41 9.48 7.81
C ASN A 148 2.29 9.92 8.77
N GLY A 149 1.09 9.34 8.66
CA GLY A 149 -0.06 9.64 9.52
C GLY A 149 -0.86 10.87 9.11
N GLN A 150 -0.55 11.48 7.96
CA GLN A 150 -1.33 12.53 7.35
C GLN A 150 -2.65 11.97 6.77
N PRO A 151 -3.70 12.80 6.63
CA PRO A 151 -4.98 12.37 6.09
C PRO A 151 -4.84 11.96 4.61
N TYR A 152 -5.65 10.98 4.20
CA TYR A 152 -5.74 10.61 2.80
C TYR A 152 -6.71 11.54 2.06
N VAL A 153 -6.29 12.05 0.91
CA VAL A 153 -7.15 12.82 0.00
C VAL A 153 -7.31 12.05 -1.31
N ALA A 154 -8.56 11.82 -1.71
CA ALA A 154 -8.89 11.10 -2.94
C ALA A 154 -8.75 12.01 -4.17
N LEU A 155 -7.71 11.79 -5.00
CA LEU A 155 -7.45 12.62 -6.18
C LEU A 155 -8.58 12.60 -7.21
N GLY A 156 -9.27 11.45 -7.36
CA GLY A 156 -10.42 11.36 -8.26
C GLY A 156 -11.52 12.37 -7.93
N LYS A 157 -11.78 12.60 -6.64
CA LYS A 157 -12.74 13.62 -6.21
C LYS A 157 -12.29 15.03 -6.60
N LEU A 158 -11.02 15.34 -6.39
CA LEU A 158 -10.45 16.64 -6.77
C LEU A 158 -10.54 16.89 -8.28
N LEU A 159 -10.28 15.87 -9.10
CA LEU A 159 -10.39 15.98 -10.56
C LEU A 159 -11.84 16.22 -11.00
N VAL A 160 -12.82 15.58 -10.35
CA VAL A 160 -14.24 15.86 -10.60
C VAL A 160 -14.62 17.29 -10.21
N GLU A 161 -14.20 17.75 -9.04
CA GLU A 161 -14.46 19.12 -8.57
C GLU A 161 -13.86 20.18 -9.50
N ARG A 162 -12.75 19.86 -10.18
CA ARG A 162 -12.10 20.72 -11.17
C ARG A 162 -12.71 20.63 -12.57
N GLY A 163 -13.66 19.71 -12.80
CA GLY A 163 -14.25 19.46 -14.12
C GLY A 163 -13.33 18.69 -15.09
N GLU A 164 -12.25 18.09 -14.57
CA GLU A 164 -11.24 17.36 -15.35
C GLU A 164 -11.65 15.91 -15.65
N LEU A 165 -12.51 15.34 -14.80
CA LEU A 165 -13.08 14.00 -14.97
C LEU A 165 -14.57 14.02 -14.62
N ALA A 166 -15.37 13.22 -15.33
CA ALA A 166 -16.74 12.92 -14.90
C ALA A 166 -16.71 11.97 -13.69
N SER A 167 -17.69 12.10 -12.78
CA SER A 167 -17.77 11.23 -11.59
C SER A 167 -17.93 9.75 -11.94
N SER A 168 -18.61 9.43 -13.05
CA SER A 168 -18.76 8.09 -13.59
C SER A 168 -17.44 7.47 -14.07
N ASP A 169 -16.46 8.31 -14.39
CA ASP A 169 -15.24 7.89 -15.08
C ASP A 169 -14.06 7.77 -14.11
N VAL A 170 -14.27 8.05 -12.81
CA VAL A 170 -13.21 8.01 -11.80
C VAL A 170 -12.75 6.56 -11.58
N SER A 171 -11.53 6.29 -12.02
CA SER A 171 -10.83 5.01 -11.83
C SER A 171 -9.33 5.26 -11.70
N MET A 172 -8.56 4.27 -11.25
CA MET A 172 -7.10 4.40 -11.24
C MET A 172 -6.53 4.65 -12.65
N GLN A 173 -7.14 4.03 -13.65
CA GLN A 173 -6.75 4.13 -15.05
C GLN A 173 -6.99 5.54 -15.60
N SER A 174 -8.16 6.12 -15.35
CA SER A 174 -8.46 7.48 -15.81
C SER A 174 -7.62 8.54 -15.09
N ILE A 175 -7.39 8.39 -13.78
CA ILE A 175 -6.49 9.27 -13.02
C ILE A 175 -5.06 9.18 -13.56
N ARG A 176 -4.55 7.97 -13.82
CA ARG A 176 -3.22 7.77 -14.43
C ARG A 176 -3.14 8.36 -15.83
N GLY A 177 -4.18 8.17 -16.64
CA GLY A 177 -4.29 8.76 -17.97
C GLY A 177 -4.22 10.28 -17.92
N TRP A 178 -4.95 10.89 -16.98
CA TRP A 178 -4.90 12.34 -16.76
C TRP A 178 -3.50 12.82 -16.37
N MET A 179 -2.82 12.13 -15.44
CA MET A 179 -1.43 12.47 -15.05
C MET A 179 -0.44 12.35 -16.21
N THR A 180 -0.64 11.35 -17.08
CA THR A 180 0.20 11.14 -18.27
C THR A 180 0.00 12.26 -19.30
N ALA A 181 -1.24 12.74 -19.45
CA ALA A 181 -1.59 13.85 -20.34
C ALA A 181 -1.13 15.22 -19.81
N HIS A 182 -0.97 15.37 -18.49
CA HIS A 182 -0.60 16.63 -17.82
C HIS A 182 0.63 16.45 -16.91
N PRO A 183 1.81 16.12 -17.47
CA PRO A 183 2.99 15.78 -16.69
C PRO A 183 3.50 16.93 -15.81
N ASP A 184 3.26 18.18 -16.22
CA ASP A 184 3.60 19.40 -15.49
C ASP A 184 2.69 19.63 -14.27
N LEU A 185 1.45 19.14 -14.31
CA LEU A 185 0.48 19.27 -13.22
C LEU A 185 0.41 18.03 -12.31
N ALA A 186 0.89 16.88 -12.80
CA ALA A 186 0.76 15.59 -12.12
C ALA A 186 1.36 15.60 -10.70
N THR A 187 2.57 16.15 -10.54
CA THR A 187 3.21 16.28 -9.22
C THR A 187 2.37 17.09 -8.26
N GLY A 188 1.95 18.29 -8.67
CA GLY A 188 1.11 19.16 -7.83
C GLY A 188 -0.23 18.53 -7.47
N LEU A 189 -0.84 17.76 -8.39
CA LEU A 189 -2.04 16.99 -8.08
C LEU A 189 -1.77 15.92 -7.02
N MET A 190 -0.70 15.12 -7.17
CA MET A 190 -0.34 14.07 -6.20
C MET A 190 -0.08 14.65 -4.82
N GLU A 191 0.61 15.78 -4.75
CA GLU A 191 0.94 16.51 -3.52
C GLU A 191 -0.29 16.98 -2.73
N GLN A 192 -1.47 17.08 -3.37
CA GLN A 192 -2.75 17.35 -2.65
C GLN A 192 -3.14 16.23 -1.69
N ASN A 193 -2.59 15.02 -1.86
CA ASN A 193 -2.71 13.94 -0.90
C ASN A 193 -1.49 13.92 0.04
N PRO A 194 -1.58 14.52 1.25
CA PRO A 194 -0.43 14.64 2.13
C PRO A 194 -0.02 13.29 2.72
N ASN A 195 -0.87 12.25 2.66
CA ASN A 195 -0.53 10.90 3.07
C ASN A 195 0.60 10.31 2.22
N TYR A 196 1.62 9.79 2.90
CA TYR A 196 2.78 9.14 2.30
C TYR A 196 3.01 7.77 2.93
N VAL A 197 3.16 6.74 2.09
CA VAL A 197 3.40 5.36 2.52
C VAL A 197 4.88 5.02 2.35
N PHE A 198 5.43 4.41 3.38
CA PHE A 198 6.79 3.89 3.43
C PHE A 198 6.79 2.38 3.28
N PHE A 199 7.85 1.85 2.67
CA PHE A 199 7.96 0.44 2.37
C PHE A 199 9.07 -0.24 3.17
N ARG A 200 9.14 -1.55 3.05
CA ARG A 200 10.30 -2.38 3.37
C ARG A 200 10.50 -3.36 2.22
N ILE A 201 11.75 -3.71 1.95
CA ILE A 201 12.03 -4.83 1.05
C ILE A 201 11.57 -6.10 1.75
N GLN A 202 10.74 -6.88 1.05
CA GLN A 202 10.34 -8.19 1.50
C GLN A 202 11.30 -9.23 0.93
N PRO A 203 11.94 -10.06 1.78
CA PRO A 203 12.74 -11.18 1.31
C PRO A 203 11.91 -12.13 0.43
N PRO A 204 12.57 -12.85 -0.50
CA PRO A 204 11.91 -13.92 -1.23
C PRO A 204 11.20 -14.88 -0.27
N ALA A 205 10.00 -15.33 -0.66
CA ALA A 205 9.25 -16.31 0.11
C ALA A 205 10.05 -17.61 0.22
N ALA A 206 9.97 -18.30 1.36
CA ALA A 206 10.59 -19.62 1.49
C ALA A 206 9.90 -20.62 0.53
N ALA A 207 10.60 -21.67 0.13
CA ALA A 207 10.04 -22.70 -0.73
C ALA A 207 8.76 -23.29 -0.10
N GLY A 208 7.63 -23.19 -0.82
CA GLY A 208 6.32 -23.65 -0.36
C GLY A 208 5.44 -22.59 0.32
N GLU A 209 5.93 -21.36 0.52
CA GLU A 209 5.10 -20.25 0.99
C GLU A 209 4.34 -19.57 -0.15
N MET A 210 3.19 -18.99 0.19
CA MET A 210 2.38 -18.25 -0.76
C MET A 210 3.13 -17.01 -1.26
N SER A 211 3.17 -16.85 -2.59
CA SER A 211 4.02 -15.86 -3.22
C SER A 211 3.43 -14.46 -3.31
N GLY A 212 2.19 -14.20 -2.85
CA GLY A 212 1.60 -12.85 -2.92
C GLY A 212 2.11 -11.90 -1.84
N ALA A 213 1.76 -10.61 -1.96
CA ALA A 213 2.01 -9.62 -0.92
C ALA A 213 1.36 -10.06 0.41
N PRO A 214 1.98 -9.78 1.57
CA PRO A 214 1.44 -10.17 2.86
C PRO A 214 0.23 -9.29 3.22
N GLY A 215 -0.88 -9.93 3.58
CA GLY A 215 -2.04 -9.24 4.15
C GLY A 215 -1.83 -8.85 5.62
N THR A 216 -2.85 -8.27 6.25
CA THR A 216 -2.83 -7.93 7.70
C THR A 216 -2.67 -9.15 8.60
N LEU A 217 -3.03 -10.35 8.11
CA LEU A 217 -2.81 -11.63 8.78
C LEU A 217 -1.33 -12.07 8.79
N GLY A 218 -0.47 -11.41 8.03
CA GLY A 218 0.97 -11.74 7.95
C GLY A 218 1.32 -12.90 7.02
N VAL A 219 0.35 -13.41 6.26
CA VAL A 219 0.53 -14.45 5.24
C VAL A 219 0.37 -13.86 3.83
N GLY A 220 1.07 -14.43 2.85
CA GLY A 220 0.95 -14.02 1.45
C GLY A 220 -0.47 -14.20 0.92
N LEU A 221 -0.97 -13.24 0.15
CA LEU A 221 -2.30 -13.29 -0.47
C LEU A 221 -2.31 -14.25 -1.66
N GLN A 222 -3.44 -14.94 -1.88
CA GLN A 222 -3.65 -15.79 -3.06
C GLN A 222 -4.40 -15.03 -4.14
N PRO A 223 -3.88 -14.93 -5.37
CA PRO A 223 -4.62 -14.32 -6.47
C PRO A 223 -6.03 -14.92 -6.61
N LEU A 224 -7.04 -14.04 -6.69
CA LEU A 224 -8.47 -14.38 -6.85
C LEU A 224 -9.10 -15.18 -5.69
N ARG A 225 -8.42 -15.24 -4.54
CA ARG A 225 -8.88 -15.96 -3.33
C ARG A 225 -8.60 -15.19 -2.04
N SER A 226 -8.07 -13.97 -2.12
CA SER A 226 -7.80 -13.06 -1.00
C SER A 226 -7.94 -11.62 -1.45
#